data_AF-A0A4S2R7B4-F1
#
_entry.id   AF-A0A4S2R7B4-F1
#
_cell.length_a   1.000
_cell.length_b   1.000
_cell.length_c   1.000
_cell.angle_alpha   90.00
_cell.angle_beta   90.00
_cell.angle_gamma   90.00
#
_symmetry.space_group_name_H-M   'P 1'
#
loop_
_entity.id
_entity.type
_entity.pdbx_description
1 polymer ?
#
loop_
_entity_poly.entity_id
_entity_poly.type
_entity_poly.pdbx_seq_one_letter_code
_entity_poly.pdbx_strand_id
1 'polypeptide(L)'
;MSYPPDPNNPYGAAPSGDYYGQKQQPAPGYGYPQQPTAPGYGYPQQQPYPAAPGMPGGGPQQGMPAQAVTARVLLFVAGSLWALMGLLMLIGSLAAQSMLEEMDVADSGEAVGVGLLLFLLFGGLAALHIVPASMFGKGGTGARVTGIIASSLNSIVALLALLGGASDGNAAGVVISILWTATAVVTVIFLAMGPTGAWFNRPRY
;
A
#
# COMPACT_ATOMS: atom_id res chain seq x y z
N MET A 1 28.58 51.04 -2.29
CA MET A 1 29.16 50.23 -3.38
C MET A 1 28.52 48.85 -3.30
N SER A 2 27.50 48.56 -4.11
CA SER A 2 26.84 47.25 -4.15
C SER A 2 27.38 46.45 -5.32
N TYR A 3 27.84 45.23 -5.04
CA TYR A 3 28.34 44.31 -6.06
C TYR A 3 27.21 43.85 -7.01
N PRO A 4 27.50 43.55 -8.29
CA PRO A 4 26.54 42.92 -9.18
C PRO A 4 26.17 41.51 -8.67
N PRO A 5 24.91 41.08 -8.81
CA PRO A 5 24.50 39.73 -8.45
C PRO A 5 25.17 38.69 -9.37
N ASP A 6 25.79 37.68 -8.76
CA ASP A 6 26.44 36.57 -9.44
C ASP A 6 25.40 35.67 -10.14
N PRO A 7 25.48 35.49 -11.48
CA PRO A 7 24.54 34.67 -12.23
C PRO A 7 24.57 33.16 -11.92
N ASN A 8 25.55 32.66 -11.16
CA ASN A 8 25.77 31.23 -10.92
C ASN A 8 25.56 30.78 -9.47
N ASN A 9 24.68 31.44 -8.70
CA ASN A 9 24.35 30.99 -7.34
C ASN A 9 23.11 30.07 -7.29
N PRO A 10 23.27 28.75 -7.05
CA PRO A 10 22.17 27.78 -7.04
C PRO A 10 21.27 27.84 -5.78
N TYR A 11 21.56 28.72 -4.81
CA TYR A 11 20.76 28.92 -3.59
C TYR A 11 20.23 30.36 -3.42
N GLY A 12 20.15 31.14 -4.50
CA GLY A 12 19.54 32.47 -4.47
C GLY A 12 18.06 32.41 -4.06
N ALA A 13 17.72 33.02 -2.92
CA ALA A 13 16.34 33.14 -2.45
C ALA A 13 15.50 33.94 -3.47
N ALA A 14 14.41 33.34 -3.97
CA ALA A 14 13.45 34.00 -4.84
C ALA A 14 12.71 35.11 -4.07
N PRO A 15 12.74 36.38 -4.51
CA PRO A 15 11.93 37.43 -3.91
C PRO A 15 10.46 37.26 -4.31
N SER A 16 9.60 37.06 -3.32
CA SER A 16 8.15 37.19 -3.42
C SER A 16 7.78 38.66 -3.63
N GLY A 17 6.99 38.97 -4.66
CA GLY A 17 6.42 40.30 -4.88
C GLY A 17 5.39 40.35 -6.01
N ASP A 18 4.13 40.57 -5.63
CA ASP A 18 2.99 40.94 -6.47
C ASP A 18 3.25 42.21 -7.30
N TYR A 19 2.78 42.28 -8.55
CA TYR A 19 1.93 43.38 -9.06
C TYR A 19 1.51 43.23 -10.54
N TYR A 20 0.31 43.74 -10.80
CA TYR A 20 -0.47 43.98 -12.03
C TYR A 20 0.26 44.23 -13.36
N GLY A 21 -0.16 43.46 -14.38
CA GLY A 21 -0.53 43.92 -15.73
C GLY A 21 0.54 44.43 -16.71
N GLN A 22 0.73 43.75 -17.85
CA GLN A 22 0.74 44.36 -19.19
C GLN A 22 0.92 43.33 -20.32
N LYS A 23 0.53 43.76 -21.52
CA LYS A 23 0.32 43.00 -22.76
C LYS A 23 1.63 42.77 -23.55
N GLN A 24 1.58 41.76 -24.42
CA GLN A 24 2.03 41.80 -25.84
C GLN A 24 3.54 41.60 -26.17
N GLN A 25 3.89 40.41 -26.69
CA GLN A 25 4.51 40.21 -28.03
C GLN A 25 4.82 38.72 -28.31
N PRO A 26 4.60 38.22 -29.55
CA PRO A 26 5.07 36.91 -29.98
C PRO A 26 6.50 37.00 -30.54
N ALA A 27 7.41 36.17 -30.04
CA ALA A 27 8.79 36.07 -30.52
C ALA A 27 9.02 34.74 -31.28
N PRO A 28 9.95 34.72 -32.26
CA PRO A 28 9.90 33.85 -33.42
C PRO A 28 10.56 32.49 -33.21
N GLY A 29 10.07 31.48 -33.94
CA GLY A 29 10.58 30.12 -33.93
C GLY A 29 12.07 30.02 -34.27
N TYR A 30 12.75 29.14 -33.54
CA TYR A 30 14.11 28.70 -33.82
C TYR A 30 14.12 27.17 -33.88
N GLY A 31 14.43 26.66 -35.07
CA GLY A 31 14.48 25.23 -35.38
C GLY A 31 15.67 24.56 -34.73
N TYR A 32 15.44 23.38 -34.15
CA TYR A 32 16.49 22.49 -33.71
C TYR A 32 16.91 21.57 -34.87
N PRO A 33 18.22 21.34 -35.07
CA PRO A 33 18.69 20.40 -36.08
C PRO A 33 18.37 18.96 -35.65
N GLN A 34 17.71 18.24 -36.57
CA GLN A 34 17.36 16.84 -36.46
C GLN A 34 18.63 15.99 -36.62
N GLN A 35 19.00 15.23 -35.58
CA GLN A 35 20.14 14.32 -35.62
C GLN A 35 19.71 12.96 -36.20
N PRO A 36 20.52 12.29 -37.04
CA PRO A 36 20.13 11.04 -37.69
C PRO A 36 20.00 9.91 -36.65
N THR A 37 18.86 9.23 -36.66
CA THR A 37 18.55 8.12 -35.75
C THR A 37 19.18 6.84 -36.29
N ALA A 38 20.09 6.24 -35.53
CA ALA A 38 20.60 4.90 -35.78
C ALA A 38 19.54 3.84 -35.40
N PRO A 39 19.36 2.77 -36.19
CA PRO A 39 18.36 1.74 -35.91
C PRO A 39 18.86 0.78 -34.82
N GLY A 40 18.42 0.99 -33.59
CA GLY A 40 18.71 0.16 -32.42
C GLY A 40 17.47 -0.56 -31.89
N TYR A 41 17.57 -1.87 -31.80
CA TYR A 41 16.54 -2.83 -31.37
C TYR A 41 16.01 -2.60 -29.93
N GLY A 42 14.68 -2.56 -29.81
CA GLY A 42 13.87 -3.17 -28.75
C GLY A 42 14.23 -2.94 -27.28
N TYR A 43 13.83 -1.80 -26.71
CA TYR A 43 13.48 -1.67 -25.28
C TYR A 43 12.50 -0.49 -25.11
N PRO A 44 11.40 -0.60 -24.34
CA PRO A 44 10.53 0.54 -24.10
C PRO A 44 11.24 1.52 -23.16
N GLN A 45 11.80 2.57 -23.76
CA GLN A 45 12.42 3.68 -23.07
C GLN A 45 11.32 4.48 -22.36
N GLN A 46 11.22 4.37 -21.04
CA GLN A 46 10.44 5.30 -20.23
C GLN A 46 11.11 6.68 -20.32
N GLN A 47 10.51 7.59 -21.07
CA GLN A 47 10.83 9.01 -21.02
C GLN A 47 10.18 9.64 -19.79
N PRO A 48 10.94 10.24 -18.86
CA PRO A 48 10.39 11.10 -17.83
C PRO A 48 10.26 12.51 -18.40
N TYR A 49 9.09 12.89 -18.89
CA TYR A 49 8.80 14.30 -19.15
C TYR A 49 8.21 14.93 -17.87
N PRO A 50 8.70 16.10 -17.42
CA PRO A 50 8.05 16.84 -16.36
C PRO A 50 6.68 17.31 -16.88
N ALA A 51 5.60 16.76 -16.33
CA ALA A 51 4.26 17.22 -16.66
C ALA A 51 4.10 18.68 -16.19
N ALA A 52 4.02 19.59 -17.16
CA ALA A 52 3.77 20.99 -16.93
C ALA A 52 2.43 21.18 -16.17
N PRO A 53 2.37 22.02 -15.12
CA PRO A 53 1.14 22.27 -14.38
C PRO A 53 0.17 23.07 -15.25
N GLY A 54 -0.94 22.47 -15.69
CA GLY A 54 -2.06 23.23 -16.25
C GLY A 54 -2.83 22.65 -17.43
N MET A 55 -2.59 21.41 -17.88
CA MET A 55 -3.36 20.86 -19.01
C MET A 55 -4.54 19.97 -18.55
N PRO A 56 -5.80 20.36 -18.81
CA PRO A 56 -6.97 19.56 -18.50
C PRO A 56 -7.17 18.46 -19.55
N GLY A 57 -7.05 17.20 -19.13
CA GLY A 57 -7.42 16.02 -19.91
C GLY A 57 -6.32 15.48 -20.82
N GLY A 58 -5.93 14.23 -20.60
CA GLY A 58 -5.13 13.47 -21.57
C GLY A 58 -3.65 13.23 -21.23
N GLY A 59 -3.29 13.14 -19.94
CA GLY A 59 -2.02 12.48 -19.58
C GLY A 59 -2.08 10.98 -19.86
N PRO A 60 -0.96 10.30 -20.21
CA PRO A 60 -0.91 8.85 -20.36
C PRO A 60 -1.55 8.19 -19.13
N GLN A 61 -2.37 7.16 -19.33
CA GLN A 61 -2.93 6.40 -18.21
C GLN A 61 -1.78 5.89 -17.34
N GLN A 62 -1.53 6.58 -16.23
CA GLN A 62 -0.47 6.21 -15.30
C GLN A 62 -0.88 4.88 -14.69
N GLY A 63 -0.15 3.81 -14.99
CA GLY A 63 -0.38 2.51 -14.39
C GLY A 63 -0.29 2.60 -12.86
N MET A 64 -0.91 1.64 -12.17
CA MET A 64 -0.87 1.60 -10.71
C MET A 64 0.59 1.55 -10.23
N PRO A 65 1.00 2.46 -9.33
CA PRO A 65 2.39 2.55 -8.90
C PRO A 65 2.82 1.25 -8.20
N ALA A 66 4.08 0.86 -8.37
CA ALA A 66 4.61 -0.41 -7.86
C ALA A 66 4.35 -0.59 -6.36
N GLN A 67 4.46 0.47 -5.56
CA GLN A 67 4.20 0.45 -4.12
C GLN A 67 2.74 0.07 -3.82
N ALA A 68 1.79 0.61 -4.57
CA ALA A 68 0.39 0.26 -4.42
C ALA A 68 0.15 -1.20 -4.83
N VAL A 69 0.84 -1.70 -5.86
CA VAL A 69 0.75 -3.10 -6.28
C VAL A 69 1.30 -4.02 -5.21
N THR A 70 2.46 -3.71 -4.63
CA THR A 70 3.04 -4.51 -3.55
C THR A 70 2.14 -4.49 -2.32
N ALA A 71 1.62 -3.32 -1.91
CA ALA A 71 0.67 -3.23 -0.80
C ALA A 71 -0.60 -4.06 -1.06
N ARG A 72 -1.10 -4.07 -2.30
CA ARG A 72 -2.23 -4.92 -2.71
C ARG A 72 -1.94 -6.40 -2.48
N VAL A 73 -0.77 -6.86 -2.90
CA VAL A 73 -0.36 -8.27 -2.77
C VAL A 73 -0.19 -8.63 -1.29
N LEU A 74 0.47 -7.78 -0.51
CA LEU A 74 0.67 -8.02 0.92
C LEU A 74 -0.66 -8.09 1.69
N LEU A 75 -1.65 -7.25 1.34
CA LEU A 75 -3.00 -7.36 1.90
C LEU A 75 -3.68 -8.68 1.52
N PHE A 76 -3.55 -9.16 0.27
CA PHE A 76 -4.09 -10.47 -0.09
C PHE A 76 -3.42 -11.60 0.67
N VAL A 77 -2.09 -11.59 0.79
CA VAL A 77 -1.34 -12.58 1.57
C VAL A 77 -1.79 -12.58 3.02
N ALA A 78 -1.90 -11.39 3.63
CA ALA A 78 -2.35 -11.24 5.01
C ALA A 78 -3.77 -11.77 5.20
N GLY A 79 -4.69 -11.38 4.31
CA GLY A 79 -6.07 -11.82 4.35
C GLY A 79 -6.24 -13.32 4.13
N SER A 80 -5.47 -13.92 3.22
CA SER A 80 -5.47 -15.35 2.96
C SER A 80 -4.95 -16.14 4.16
N LEU A 81 -3.92 -15.66 4.85
CA LEU A 81 -3.41 -16.31 6.06
C LEU A 81 -4.40 -16.20 7.22
N TRP A 82 -5.10 -15.07 7.37
CA TRP A 82 -6.20 -14.94 8.33
C TRP A 82 -7.35 -15.89 8.01
N ALA A 83 -7.75 -16.00 6.74
CA ALA A 83 -8.79 -16.93 6.32
C ALA A 83 -8.39 -18.38 6.60
N LEU A 84 -7.14 -18.74 6.32
CA LEU A 84 -6.59 -20.06 6.59
C LEU A 84 -6.60 -20.37 8.09
N MET A 85 -6.16 -19.43 8.94
CA MET A 85 -6.23 -19.58 10.40
C MET A 85 -7.67 -19.78 10.89
N GLY A 86 -8.62 -18.97 10.40
CA GLY A 86 -10.03 -19.14 10.75
C GLY A 86 -10.55 -20.52 10.37
N LEU A 87 -10.24 -20.99 9.16
CA LEU A 87 -10.64 -22.31 8.68
C LEU A 87 -10.02 -23.44 9.52
N LEU A 88 -8.73 -23.34 9.85
CA LEU A 88 -8.04 -24.33 10.68
C LEU A 88 -8.62 -24.38 12.11
N MET A 89 -8.97 -23.23 12.69
CA MET A 89 -9.62 -23.16 14.00
C MET A 89 -11.01 -23.81 13.97
N LEU A 90 -11.79 -23.60 12.90
CA LEU A 90 -13.09 -24.25 12.74
C LEU A 90 -12.94 -25.78 12.64
N ILE A 91 -12.07 -26.25 11.74
CA ILE A 91 -11.82 -27.69 11.55
C ILE A 91 -11.29 -28.31 12.85
N GLY A 92 -10.32 -27.65 13.50
CA GLY A 92 -9.76 -28.09 14.77
C GLY A 92 -10.79 -28.19 15.88
N SER A 93 -11.75 -27.25 15.93
CA SER A 93 -12.84 -27.29 16.91
C SER A 93 -13.82 -28.44 16.70
N LEU A 94 -14.14 -28.76 15.43
CA LEU A 94 -15.00 -29.89 15.08
C LEU A 94 -14.30 -31.22 15.41
N ALA A 95 -13.01 -31.32 15.13
CA ALA A 95 -12.21 -32.47 15.52
C ALA A 95 -12.14 -32.61 17.05
N ALA A 96 -11.90 -31.53 17.78
CA ALA A 96 -11.88 -31.54 19.24
C ALA A 96 -13.22 -31.98 19.83
N GLN A 97 -14.35 -31.48 19.30
CA GLN A 97 -15.68 -31.91 19.71
C GLN A 97 -15.85 -33.42 19.56
N SER A 98 -15.49 -33.97 18.39
CA SER A 98 -15.64 -35.42 18.15
C SER A 98 -14.84 -36.28 19.14
N MET A 99 -13.65 -35.83 19.55
CA MET A 99 -12.85 -36.52 20.57
C MET A 99 -13.44 -36.39 21.97
N LEU A 100 -13.98 -35.22 22.32
CA LEU A 100 -14.60 -34.99 23.63
C LEU A 100 -15.88 -35.82 23.80
N GLU A 101 -16.65 -35.97 22.72
CA GLU A 101 -17.83 -36.85 22.69
C GLU A 101 -17.45 -38.32 22.88
N GLU A 102 -16.36 -38.78 22.27
CA GLU A 102 -15.86 -40.16 22.47
C GLU A 102 -15.38 -40.41 23.91
N MET A 103 -14.89 -39.37 24.59
CA MET A 103 -14.42 -39.43 25.97
C MET A 103 -15.53 -39.22 27.02
N ASP A 104 -16.79 -39.06 26.60
CA ASP A 104 -17.96 -38.80 27.47
C ASP A 104 -17.77 -37.57 28.39
N VAL A 105 -17.09 -36.54 27.86
CA VAL A 105 -16.89 -35.29 28.60
C VAL A 105 -18.16 -34.44 28.51
N ALA A 106 -18.75 -34.12 29.67
CA ALA A 106 -19.89 -33.22 29.75
C ALA A 106 -19.57 -31.84 29.14
N ASP A 107 -20.58 -31.20 28.52
CA ASP A 107 -20.48 -29.89 27.86
C ASP A 107 -19.56 -29.82 26.60
N SER A 108 -19.32 -30.94 25.92
CA SER A 108 -18.50 -31.03 24.69
C SER A 108 -18.91 -30.09 23.55
N GLY A 109 -20.16 -29.62 23.52
CA GLY A 109 -20.68 -28.67 22.52
C GLY A 109 -20.03 -27.27 22.56
N GLU A 110 -19.36 -26.91 23.66
CA GLU A 110 -18.67 -25.62 23.80
C GLU A 110 -17.52 -25.47 22.79
N ALA A 111 -16.85 -26.57 22.44
CA ALA A 111 -15.72 -26.57 21.51
C ALA A 111 -16.08 -25.97 20.14
N VAL A 112 -17.23 -26.35 19.57
CA VAL A 112 -17.71 -25.81 18.28
C VAL A 112 -18.11 -24.36 18.40
N GLY A 113 -18.72 -23.96 19.51
CA GLY A 113 -19.06 -22.57 19.78
C GLY A 113 -17.82 -21.67 19.72
N VAL A 114 -16.75 -22.07 20.41
CA VAL A 114 -15.46 -21.37 20.39
C VAL A 114 -14.85 -21.37 18.99
N GLY A 115 -14.87 -22.51 18.30
CA GLY A 115 -14.36 -22.61 16.93
C GLY A 115 -15.07 -21.70 15.94
N LEU A 116 -16.40 -21.62 16.03
CA LEU A 116 -17.21 -20.73 15.18
C LEU A 116 -16.91 -19.26 15.48
N LEU A 117 -16.77 -18.89 16.75
CA LEU A 117 -16.37 -17.53 17.13
C LEU A 117 -15.00 -17.15 16.57
N LEU A 118 -14.01 -18.05 16.69
CA LEU A 118 -12.68 -17.84 16.11
C LEU A 118 -12.70 -17.78 14.59
N PHE A 119 -13.50 -18.63 13.93
CA PHE A 119 -13.71 -18.60 12.48
C PHE A 119 -14.26 -17.25 12.02
N LEU A 120 -15.28 -16.73 12.71
CA LEU A 120 -15.87 -15.42 12.40
C LEU A 120 -14.89 -14.28 12.67
N LEU A 121 -14.13 -14.34 13.76
CA LEU A 121 -13.11 -13.34 14.09
C LEU A 121 -12.02 -13.27 13.02
N PHE A 122 -11.39 -14.41 12.71
CA PHE A 122 -10.33 -14.48 11.71
C PHE A 122 -10.87 -14.30 10.28
N GLY A 123 -12.09 -14.75 10.00
CA GLY A 123 -12.80 -14.49 8.75
C GLY A 123 -13.10 -13.00 8.55
N GLY A 124 -13.47 -12.30 9.62
CA GLY A 124 -13.65 -10.84 9.62
C GLY A 124 -12.33 -10.10 9.36
N LEU A 125 -11.24 -10.52 10.02
CA LEU A 125 -9.89 -10.00 9.74
C LEU A 125 -9.46 -10.29 8.30
N ALA A 126 -9.76 -11.48 7.78
CA ALA A 126 -9.49 -11.83 6.39
C ALA A 126 -10.23 -10.91 5.42
N ALA A 127 -11.54 -10.72 5.63
CA ALA A 127 -12.37 -9.83 4.83
C ALA A 127 -11.85 -8.38 4.87
N LEU A 128 -11.45 -7.91 6.05
CA LEU A 128 -10.88 -6.57 6.24
C LEU A 128 -9.63 -6.32 5.37
N HIS A 129 -8.86 -7.36 5.06
CA HIS A 129 -7.67 -7.26 4.20
C HIS A 129 -7.99 -7.50 2.72
N ILE A 130 -8.79 -8.52 2.41
CA ILE A 130 -9.09 -8.93 1.02
C ILE A 130 -9.96 -7.89 0.31
N VAL A 131 -10.96 -7.32 1.00
CA VAL A 131 -11.89 -6.36 0.41
C VAL A 131 -11.16 -5.12 -0.12
N PRO A 132 -10.36 -4.36 0.67
CA PRO A 132 -9.63 -3.22 0.14
C PRO A 132 -8.66 -3.65 -0.97
N ALA A 133 -7.95 -4.77 -0.83
CA ALA A 133 -7.02 -5.27 -1.85
C ALA A 133 -7.70 -5.54 -3.20
N SER A 134 -8.91 -6.09 -3.19
CA SER A 134 -9.70 -6.32 -4.41
C SER A 134 -10.10 -5.01 -5.10
N MET A 135 -10.20 -3.94 -4.33
CA MET A 135 -10.63 -2.63 -4.82
C MET A 135 -9.48 -1.77 -5.36
N PHE A 136 -8.20 -2.10 -5.19
CA PHE A 136 -7.10 -1.20 -5.58
C PHE A 136 -7.08 -0.77 -7.07
N GLY A 137 -7.63 -1.61 -7.95
CA GLY A 137 -7.74 -1.28 -9.38
C GLY A 137 -8.75 -0.17 -9.68
N LYS A 138 -9.91 -0.20 -9.00
CA LYS A 138 -11.07 0.70 -9.26
C LYS A 138 -11.40 1.65 -8.11
N GLY A 139 -10.71 1.48 -6.98
CA GLY A 139 -11.10 1.98 -5.68
C GLY A 139 -10.75 3.43 -5.43
N GLY A 140 -11.57 4.02 -4.56
CA GLY A 140 -11.47 5.32 -3.91
C GLY A 140 -10.24 5.54 -3.04
N THR A 141 -10.12 6.78 -2.55
CA THR A 141 -9.42 7.08 -1.29
C THR A 141 -9.91 6.16 -0.16
N GLY A 142 -11.19 5.74 -0.16
CA GLY A 142 -11.73 4.76 0.78
C GLY A 142 -11.00 3.41 0.77
N ALA A 143 -10.68 2.84 -0.40
CA ALA A 143 -9.95 1.57 -0.47
C ALA A 143 -8.55 1.68 0.13
N ARG A 144 -7.88 2.83 -0.09
CA ARG A 144 -6.59 3.14 0.51
C ARG A 144 -6.67 3.24 2.03
N VAL A 145 -7.63 4.02 2.53
CA VAL A 145 -7.81 4.24 3.98
C VAL A 145 -8.16 2.93 4.69
N THR A 146 -9.08 2.13 4.14
CA THR A 146 -9.39 0.81 4.69
C THR A 146 -8.17 -0.12 4.67
N GLY A 147 -7.35 -0.08 3.62
CA GLY A 147 -6.08 -0.82 3.58
C GLY A 147 -5.08 -0.38 4.66
N ILE A 148 -5.01 0.93 4.95
CA ILE A 148 -4.20 1.47 6.06
C ILE A 148 -4.74 0.95 7.39
N ILE A 149 -6.05 1.02 7.62
CA ILE A 149 -6.68 0.50 8.85
C ILE A 149 -6.40 -0.99 9.03
N ALA A 150 -6.58 -1.79 7.97
CA ALA A 150 -6.32 -3.22 7.98
C ALA A 150 -4.86 -3.54 8.35
N SER A 151 -3.91 -2.92 7.64
CA SER A 151 -2.48 -3.12 7.87
C SER A 151 -1.99 -2.59 9.21
N SER A 152 -2.56 -1.48 9.71
CA SER A 152 -2.28 -0.98 11.06
C SER A 152 -2.74 -1.95 12.14
N LEU A 153 -3.96 -2.48 12.04
CA LEU A 153 -4.45 -3.52 12.97
C LEU A 153 -3.58 -4.77 12.89
N ASN A 154 -3.20 -5.20 11.69
CA ASN A 154 -2.29 -6.33 11.50
C ASN A 154 -0.92 -6.08 12.15
N SER A 155 -0.40 -4.85 12.08
CA SER A 155 0.88 -4.48 12.69
C SER A 155 0.83 -4.53 14.21
N ILE A 156 -0.29 -4.13 14.81
CA ILE A 156 -0.49 -4.20 16.27
C ILE A 156 -0.51 -5.67 16.71
N VAL A 157 -1.30 -6.52 16.03
CA VAL A 157 -1.36 -7.96 16.35
C VAL A 157 0.00 -8.62 16.18
N ALA A 158 0.73 -8.29 15.12
CA ALA A 158 2.09 -8.79 14.88
C ALA A 158 3.07 -8.37 15.97
N LEU A 159 2.99 -7.11 16.42
CA LEU A 159 3.84 -6.58 17.48
C LEU A 159 3.54 -7.25 18.82
N LEU A 160 2.27 -7.49 19.15
CA LEU A 160 1.90 -8.23 20.36
C LEU A 160 2.44 -9.66 20.33
N ALA A 161 2.35 -10.35 19.18
CA ALA A 161 2.93 -11.67 19.01
C ALA A 161 4.47 -11.66 19.12
N LEU A 162 5.12 -10.58 18.69
CA LEU A 162 6.57 -10.40 18.85
C LEU A 162 6.97 -10.25 20.32
N LEU A 163 6.25 -9.40 21.06
CA LEU A 163 6.53 -9.14 22.47
C LEU A 163 6.31 -10.41 23.32
N GLY A 164 5.25 -11.16 23.05
CA GLY A 164 5.00 -12.46 23.72
C GLY A 164 6.04 -13.53 23.35
N GLY A 165 6.41 -13.64 22.06
CA GLY A 165 7.46 -14.58 21.65
C GLY A 165 8.82 -14.28 22.30
N ALA A 166 9.13 -13.00 22.50
CA ALA A 166 10.37 -12.55 23.13
C ALA A 166 10.42 -12.84 24.63
N SER A 167 9.28 -12.80 25.35
CA SER A 167 9.23 -13.14 26.77
C SER A 167 9.41 -14.63 27.04
N ASP A 168 8.93 -15.47 26.11
CA ASP A 168 8.83 -16.93 26.33
C ASP A 168 10.08 -17.69 25.85
N GLY A 169 11.10 -16.99 25.35
CA GLY A 169 12.34 -17.59 24.83
C GLY A 169 12.16 -18.37 23.52
N ASN A 170 11.01 -18.25 22.86
CA ASN A 170 10.70 -18.95 21.61
C ASN A 170 11.36 -18.24 20.41
N ALA A 171 12.62 -18.59 20.14
CA ALA A 171 13.41 -17.99 19.06
C ALA A 171 12.72 -18.10 17.67
N ALA A 172 12.06 -19.23 17.38
CA ALA A 172 11.36 -19.41 16.11
C ALA A 172 10.13 -18.49 16.00
N GLY A 173 9.34 -18.40 17.08
CA GLY A 173 8.20 -17.49 17.17
C GLY A 173 8.60 -16.03 17.01
N VAL A 174 9.72 -15.61 17.62
CA VAL A 174 10.26 -14.25 17.48
C VAL A 174 10.59 -13.93 16.01
N VAL A 175 11.30 -14.82 15.31
CA VAL A 175 11.68 -14.59 13.91
C VAL A 175 10.43 -14.45 13.02
N ILE A 176 9.45 -15.34 13.19
CA ILE A 176 8.19 -15.28 12.44
C ILE A 176 7.45 -13.98 12.74
N SER A 177 7.34 -13.57 14.01
CA SER A 177 6.68 -12.34 14.42
C SER A 177 7.39 -11.09 13.90
N ILE A 178 8.72 -11.08 13.81
CA ILE A 178 9.47 -9.98 13.19
C ILE A 178 9.13 -9.87 11.70
N LEU A 179 9.17 -10.98 10.96
CA LEU A 179 8.85 -10.99 9.53
C LEU A 179 7.41 -10.54 9.30
N TRP A 180 6.48 -11.03 10.11
CA TRP A 180 5.08 -10.65 10.04
C TRP A 180 4.89 -9.15 10.32
N THR A 181 5.51 -8.63 11.39
CA THR A 181 5.47 -7.21 11.74
C THR A 181 6.05 -6.34 10.62
N ALA A 182 7.18 -6.74 10.05
CA ALA A 182 7.82 -6.02 8.95
C ALA A 182 6.88 -5.92 7.73
N THR A 183 6.23 -7.03 7.34
CA THR A 183 5.29 -7.00 6.21
C THR A 183 4.09 -6.09 6.47
N ALA A 184 3.55 -6.07 7.69
CA ALA A 184 2.44 -5.21 8.07
C ALA A 184 2.84 -3.72 8.01
N VAL A 185 4.00 -3.37 8.59
CA VAL A 185 4.52 -2.00 8.62
C VAL A 185 4.86 -1.50 7.20
N VAL A 186 5.52 -2.33 6.38
CA VAL A 186 5.83 -1.98 4.99
C VAL A 186 4.56 -1.74 4.18
N THR A 187 3.50 -2.50 4.44
CA THR A 187 2.19 -2.28 3.80
C THR A 187 1.63 -0.90 4.16
N VAL A 188 1.66 -0.50 5.44
CA VAL A 188 1.24 0.84 5.88
C VAL A 188 2.05 1.92 5.17
N ILE A 189 3.39 1.78 5.12
CA ILE A 189 4.28 2.74 4.49
C ILE A 189 3.94 2.89 3.00
N PHE A 190 3.84 1.80 2.25
CA PHE A 190 3.52 1.83 0.83
C PHE A 190 2.15 2.46 0.53
N LEU A 191 1.17 2.28 1.42
CA LEU A 191 -0.11 2.97 1.31
C LEU A 191 -0.01 4.45 1.67
N ALA A 192 0.87 4.83 2.59
CA ALA A 192 1.08 6.23 2.99
C ALA A 192 1.85 7.05 1.93
N MET A 193 2.65 6.41 1.08
CA MET A 193 3.48 7.10 0.08
C MET A 193 2.69 7.95 -0.93
N GLY A 194 3.30 9.06 -1.35
CA GLY A 194 2.73 10.03 -2.30
C GLY A 194 2.24 9.44 -3.62
N PRO A 195 3.02 8.60 -4.33
CA PRO A 195 2.58 7.97 -5.58
C PRO A 195 1.31 7.14 -5.41
N THR A 196 1.23 6.35 -4.33
CA THR A 196 0.02 5.58 -3.99
C THR A 196 -1.15 6.52 -3.70
N GLY A 197 -0.92 7.61 -2.96
CA GLY A 197 -1.93 8.64 -2.73
C GLY A 197 -2.47 9.25 -4.03
N ALA A 198 -1.59 9.62 -4.97
CA ALA A 198 -1.95 10.16 -6.27
C ALA A 198 -2.79 9.15 -7.08
N TRP A 199 -2.43 7.87 -7.07
CA TRP A 199 -3.21 6.81 -7.71
C TRP A 199 -4.65 6.77 -7.19
N PHE A 200 -4.86 6.78 -5.87
CA PHE A 200 -6.20 6.70 -5.29
C PHE A 200 -7.01 7.99 -5.39
N ASN A 201 -6.35 9.14 -5.62
CA ASN A 201 -6.98 10.45 -5.80
C ASN A 201 -7.17 10.84 -7.27
N ARG A 202 -6.81 9.97 -8.22
CA ARG A 202 -6.95 10.27 -9.66
C ARG A 202 -8.40 10.55 -10.04
N PRO A 203 -8.66 11.44 -11.02
CA PRO A 203 -9.98 11.64 -11.59
C PRO A 203 -10.57 10.32 -12.09
N ARG A 204 -11.87 10.13 -11.84
CA ARG A 204 -12.66 8.99 -12.32
C ARG A 204 -13.78 9.57 -13.17
N TYR A 205 -13.53 9.70 -14.47
CA TYR A 205 -14.51 10.10 -15.47
C TYR A 205 -14.54 9.07 -16.58
#